data_AF-A0A7C7RYM2-F1
#
_entry.id   AF-A0A7C7RYM2-F1
#
_cell.length_a   1.000
_cell.length_b   1.000
_cell.length_c   1.000
_cell.angle_alpha   90.00
_cell.angle_beta   90.00
_cell.angle_gamma   90.00
#
_symmetry.space_group_name_H-M   'P 1'
#
loop_
_entity.id
_entity.type
_entity.pdbx_description
1 polymer ?
#
loop_
_entity_poly.entity_id
_entity_poly.type
_entity_poly.pdbx_seq_one_letter_code
_entity_poly.pdbx_strand_id
1 'polypeptide(L)'
;EAKSGYQIKVVAVGTGKALTMGREGNADVLLVHAPSAEEAFMDGGYGQERFLVMHNDFVIVGPPDDPAGAGGMSDPVAAMIQIANSNAPWVSRGDDSGTHKKEKAFWQQAGLTPEGDWYLESGQGMGATLQLASEKNAYTLSDRATYLFQQENLALDILVEGDETLLNIYHVMTVNPEMWEHVNNQGAREFANFLISPETQEIIRTYGVEKFGQPLFFPDAEK
;
A
#
# COMPACT_ATOMS: atom_id res chain seq x y z
N GLU A 1 13.73 -9.35 -17.18
CA GLU A 1 13.80 -9.69 -18.62
C GLU A 1 15.22 -9.93 -19.10
N ALA A 2 16.12 -8.93 -19.12
CA ALA A 2 17.49 -9.11 -19.64
C ALA A 2 18.32 -10.22 -18.95
N LYS A 3 18.15 -10.41 -17.63
CA LYS A 3 18.89 -11.40 -16.83
C LYS A 3 18.43 -12.84 -17.03
N SER A 4 17.12 -13.05 -17.22
CA SER A 4 16.49 -14.38 -17.16
C SER A 4 15.75 -14.79 -18.45
N GLY A 5 15.52 -13.87 -19.37
CA GLY A 5 14.74 -14.11 -20.60
C GLY A 5 13.22 -14.19 -20.39
N TYR A 6 12.73 -14.26 -19.15
CA TYR A 6 11.30 -14.19 -18.85
C TYR A 6 10.76 -12.79 -19.08
N GLN A 7 9.64 -12.68 -19.81
CA GLN A 7 8.90 -11.43 -20.00
C GLN A 7 7.91 -11.23 -18.85
N ILE A 8 7.81 -10.01 -18.33
CA ILE A 8 6.94 -9.69 -17.21
C ILE A 8 5.66 -9.03 -17.72
N LYS A 9 4.51 -9.67 -17.49
CA LYS A 9 3.20 -9.08 -17.75
C LYS A 9 2.56 -8.62 -16.45
N VAL A 10 2.57 -7.31 -16.21
CA VAL A 10 2.01 -6.71 -14.98
C VAL A 10 0.50 -6.53 -15.12
N VAL A 11 -0.24 -6.96 -14.10
CA VAL A 11 -1.67 -6.67 -13.93
C VAL A 11 -1.86 -5.96 -12.59
N ALA A 12 -1.99 -4.63 -12.62
CA ALA A 12 -2.18 -3.83 -11.42
C ALA A 12 -3.66 -3.85 -10.99
N VAL A 13 -3.93 -4.46 -9.85
CA VAL A 13 -5.27 -4.55 -9.22
C VAL A 13 -5.13 -4.45 -7.71
N GLY A 14 -6.23 -4.18 -6.99
CA GLY A 14 -6.24 -4.22 -5.53
C GLY A 14 -5.85 -5.61 -4.98
N THR A 15 -5.25 -5.63 -3.78
CA THR A 15 -4.70 -6.86 -3.17
C THR A 15 -5.69 -8.02 -3.12
N GLY A 16 -6.96 -7.76 -2.82
CA GLY A 16 -7.99 -8.80 -2.82
C GLY A 16 -8.13 -9.49 -4.19
N LYS A 17 -8.18 -8.70 -5.27
CA LYS A 17 -8.27 -9.22 -6.63
C LYS A 17 -6.98 -9.90 -7.08
N ALA A 18 -5.81 -9.37 -6.69
CA ALA A 18 -4.53 -10.02 -6.96
C ALA A 18 -4.44 -11.42 -6.31
N LEU A 19 -4.85 -11.53 -5.04
CA LEU A 19 -4.91 -12.81 -4.34
C LEU A 19 -5.92 -13.76 -4.98
N THR A 20 -7.10 -13.27 -5.40
CA THR A 20 -8.05 -14.08 -6.17
C THR A 20 -7.45 -14.59 -7.47
N MET A 21 -6.74 -13.75 -8.24
CA MET A 21 -6.06 -14.20 -9.45
C MET A 21 -5.05 -15.32 -9.17
N GLY A 22 -4.27 -15.22 -8.09
CA GLY A 22 -3.36 -16.30 -7.69
C GLY A 22 -4.10 -17.57 -7.28
N ARG A 23 -5.21 -17.45 -6.55
CA ARG A 23 -6.05 -18.61 -6.16
C ARG A 23 -6.60 -19.35 -7.36
N GLU A 24 -6.95 -18.63 -8.42
CA GLU A 24 -7.51 -19.16 -9.66
C GLU A 24 -6.44 -19.59 -10.69
N GLY A 25 -5.14 -19.48 -10.35
CA GLY A 25 -4.06 -19.79 -11.28
C GLY A 25 -3.93 -18.79 -12.45
N ASN A 26 -4.54 -17.62 -12.33
CA ASN A 26 -4.52 -16.55 -13.33
C ASN A 26 -3.29 -15.62 -13.19
N ALA A 27 -2.37 -15.94 -12.28
CA ALA A 27 -1.08 -15.29 -12.09
C ALA A 27 -0.05 -16.33 -11.65
N ASP A 28 1.22 -16.12 -12.01
CA ASP A 28 2.33 -17.00 -11.60
C ASP A 28 2.97 -16.56 -10.27
N VAL A 29 2.99 -15.25 -10.05
CA VAL A 29 3.64 -14.58 -8.92
C VAL A 29 2.86 -13.33 -8.54
N LEU A 30 2.81 -13.03 -7.26
CA LEU A 30 2.09 -11.90 -6.68
C LEU A 30 3.08 -10.99 -5.94
N LEU A 31 2.99 -9.68 -6.15
CA LEU A 31 3.68 -8.68 -5.32
C LEU A 31 2.59 -7.83 -4.66
N VAL A 32 2.38 -8.03 -3.37
CA VAL A 32 1.26 -7.46 -2.61
C VAL A 32 1.72 -6.95 -1.24
N HIS A 33 0.85 -6.26 -0.51
CA HIS A 33 1.19 -5.57 0.73
C HIS A 33 0.07 -5.64 1.79
N ALA A 34 -0.43 -6.84 2.05
CA ALA A 34 -1.45 -7.11 3.06
C ALA A 34 -1.10 -8.39 3.86
N PRO A 35 -0.18 -8.31 4.85
CA PRO A 35 0.40 -9.47 5.51
C PRO A 35 -0.61 -10.51 6.02
N SER A 36 -1.68 -10.09 6.69
CA SER A 36 -2.71 -11.03 7.17
C SER A 36 -3.45 -11.76 6.05
N ALA A 37 -3.71 -11.09 4.91
CA ALA A 37 -4.37 -11.72 3.77
C ALA A 37 -3.43 -12.63 2.98
N GLU A 38 -2.13 -12.31 2.97
CA GLU A 38 -1.05 -13.14 2.42
C GLU A 38 -0.88 -14.42 3.24
N GLU A 39 -0.84 -14.31 4.57
CA GLU A 39 -0.77 -15.47 5.47
C GLU A 39 -1.94 -16.42 5.23
N ALA A 40 -3.17 -15.90 5.19
CA ALA A 40 -4.34 -16.72 4.86
C ALA A 40 -4.27 -17.35 3.45
N PHE A 41 -3.58 -16.71 2.50
CA PHE A 41 -3.34 -17.26 1.16
C PHE A 41 -2.32 -18.40 1.19
N MET A 42 -1.24 -18.26 1.97
CA MET A 42 -0.23 -19.31 2.17
C MET A 42 -0.81 -20.50 2.94
N ASP A 43 -1.53 -20.25 4.05
CA ASP A 43 -2.16 -21.28 4.89
C ASP A 43 -3.24 -22.06 4.13
N GLY A 44 -3.90 -21.40 3.17
CA GLY A 44 -4.85 -22.04 2.27
C GLY A 44 -4.20 -22.93 1.20
N GLY A 45 -2.87 -23.02 1.14
CA GLY A 45 -2.13 -23.83 0.17
C GLY A 45 -2.07 -23.23 -1.24
N TYR A 46 -2.47 -21.97 -1.42
CA TYR A 46 -2.50 -21.30 -2.72
C TYR A 46 -1.14 -20.75 -3.14
N GLY A 47 -0.27 -20.46 -2.18
CA GLY A 47 1.11 -20.02 -2.41
C GLY A 47 2.13 -21.08 -2.02
N GLN A 48 3.31 -21.03 -2.65
CA GLN A 48 4.41 -21.94 -2.36
C GLN A 48 5.51 -21.27 -1.54
N GLU A 49 5.95 -20.08 -1.97
CA GLU A 49 6.97 -19.29 -1.28
C GLU A 49 6.47 -17.87 -1.05
N ARG A 50 6.88 -17.25 0.06
CA ARG A 50 6.60 -15.86 0.42
C ARG A 50 7.87 -15.21 0.93
N PHE A 51 8.31 -14.15 0.28
CA PHE A 51 9.52 -13.42 0.63
C PHE A 51 9.21 -11.95 0.92
N LEU A 52 9.81 -11.43 1.97
CA LEU A 52 9.80 -10.01 2.29
C LEU A 52 10.69 -9.27 1.29
N VAL A 53 10.19 -8.18 0.71
CA VAL A 53 10.90 -7.44 -0.35
C VAL A 53 11.34 -6.08 0.14
N MET A 54 10.39 -5.27 0.60
CA MET A 54 10.59 -3.87 0.96
C MET A 54 9.38 -3.37 1.72
N HIS A 55 9.50 -2.20 2.33
CA HIS A 55 8.35 -1.44 2.81
C HIS A 55 8.42 0.01 2.31
N ASN A 56 7.25 0.63 2.19
CA ASN A 56 7.14 2.07 2.34
C ASN A 56 6.23 2.34 3.55
N ASP A 57 5.73 3.55 3.67
CA ASP A 57 4.84 3.94 4.73
C ASP A 57 3.59 4.64 4.20
N PHE A 58 2.54 4.54 4.99
CA PHE A 58 1.36 5.37 4.89
C PHE A 58 1.58 6.69 5.63
N VAL A 59 0.89 7.72 5.18
CA VAL A 59 0.85 9.03 5.81
C VAL A 59 -0.60 9.49 5.86
N ILE A 60 -0.95 10.22 6.92
CA ILE A 60 -2.19 11.00 6.93
C ILE A 60 -1.84 12.37 6.37
N VAL A 61 -2.51 12.73 5.30
CA VAL A 61 -2.40 14.05 4.68
C VAL A 61 -3.69 14.83 4.89
N GLY A 62 -3.59 16.14 4.91
CA GLY A 62 -4.74 17.03 5.09
C GLY A 62 -4.42 18.48 4.73
N PRO A 63 -5.38 19.39 4.93
CA PRO A 63 -5.19 20.81 4.67
C PRO A 63 -3.99 21.40 5.42
N PRO A 64 -3.20 22.31 4.79
CA PRO A 64 -2.07 22.98 5.45
C PRO A 64 -2.44 23.77 6.71
N ASP A 65 -3.67 24.27 6.79
CA ASP A 65 -4.19 24.99 7.96
C ASP A 65 -4.71 24.07 9.07
N ASP A 66 -4.72 22.75 8.83
CA ASP A 66 -5.09 21.69 9.77
C ASP A 66 -6.30 22.03 10.67
N PRO A 67 -7.51 22.20 10.10
CA PRO A 67 -8.69 22.61 10.86
C PRO A 67 -9.09 21.62 11.97
N ALA A 68 -8.69 20.35 11.88
CA ALA A 68 -8.90 19.35 12.92
C ALA A 68 -7.86 19.38 14.05
N GLY A 69 -6.69 20.00 13.82
CA GLY A 69 -5.59 20.00 14.79
C GLY A 69 -4.95 18.62 14.98
N ALA A 70 -4.84 17.83 13.92
CA ALA A 70 -4.27 16.48 13.95
C ALA A 70 -2.75 16.45 13.63
N GLY A 71 -2.20 17.54 13.11
CA GLY A 71 -0.82 17.67 12.68
C GLY A 71 0.19 17.51 13.83
N GLY A 72 1.26 16.76 13.55
CA GLY A 72 2.34 16.52 14.52
C GLY A 72 2.03 15.46 15.58
N MET A 73 0.84 14.84 15.53
CA MET A 73 0.55 13.66 16.34
C MET A 73 1.42 12.48 15.88
N SER A 74 1.89 11.66 16.83
CA SER A 74 2.67 10.46 16.52
C SER A 74 1.81 9.23 16.32
N ASP A 75 0.61 9.18 16.89
CA ASP A 75 -0.31 8.05 16.79
C ASP A 75 -1.36 8.31 15.69
N PRO A 76 -1.35 7.54 14.59
CA PRO A 76 -2.30 7.73 13.50
C PRO A 76 -3.76 7.44 13.91
N VAL A 77 -4.00 6.51 14.82
CA VAL A 77 -5.35 6.19 15.31
C VAL A 77 -5.89 7.36 16.14
N ALA A 78 -5.06 7.93 17.01
CA ALA A 78 -5.43 9.12 17.77
C ALA A 78 -5.71 10.32 16.87
N ALA A 79 -4.92 10.51 15.81
CA ALA A 79 -5.14 11.57 14.82
C ALA A 79 -6.46 11.37 14.06
N MET A 80 -6.77 10.14 13.65
CA MET A 80 -8.04 9.82 13.00
C MET A 80 -9.24 10.07 13.93
N ILE A 81 -9.12 9.78 15.23
CA ILE A 81 -10.14 10.14 16.24
C ILE A 81 -10.32 11.66 16.32
N GLN A 82 -9.21 12.42 16.37
CA GLN A 82 -9.23 13.89 16.41
C GLN A 82 -9.94 14.48 15.18
N ILE A 83 -9.62 13.99 13.99
CA ILE A 83 -10.26 14.38 12.72
C ILE A 83 -11.76 14.09 12.76
N ALA A 84 -12.15 12.87 13.15
CA ALA A 84 -13.56 12.49 13.25
C ALA A 84 -14.33 13.36 14.25
N ASN A 85 -13.77 13.65 15.43
CA ASN A 85 -14.40 14.47 16.46
C ASN A 85 -14.62 15.92 16.01
N SER A 86 -13.78 16.43 15.12
CA SER A 86 -13.93 17.76 14.52
C SER A 86 -14.97 17.82 13.39
N ASN A 87 -15.49 16.67 12.94
CA ASN A 87 -16.27 16.51 11.70
C ASN A 87 -15.56 17.10 10.46
N ALA A 88 -14.22 17.12 10.47
CA ALA A 88 -13.48 17.53 9.30
C ALA A 88 -13.64 16.49 8.18
N PRO A 89 -13.76 16.91 6.91
CA PRO A 89 -13.96 15.97 5.82
C PRO A 89 -12.81 14.96 5.73
N TRP A 90 -13.14 13.69 5.54
CA TRP A 90 -12.24 12.58 5.30
C TRP A 90 -12.61 11.92 3.97
N VAL A 91 -11.63 11.68 3.11
CA VAL A 91 -11.84 10.94 1.86
C VAL A 91 -11.21 9.56 1.98
N SER A 92 -12.05 8.54 1.98
CA SER A 92 -11.68 7.15 1.85
C SER A 92 -11.49 6.74 0.39
N ARG A 93 -10.62 5.77 0.18
CA ARG A 93 -10.49 5.08 -1.12
C ARG A 93 -11.77 4.36 -1.52
N GLY A 94 -12.44 3.67 -0.59
CA GLY A 94 -13.70 2.95 -0.89
C GLY A 94 -13.57 1.81 -1.92
N ASP A 95 -12.37 1.28 -2.18
CA ASP A 95 -12.07 0.43 -3.37
C ASP A 95 -11.52 -0.98 -3.05
N ASP A 96 -11.59 -1.38 -1.77
CA ASP A 96 -11.04 -2.63 -1.21
C ASP A 96 -9.54 -2.90 -1.47
N SER A 97 -8.78 -1.85 -1.79
CA SER A 97 -7.31 -1.88 -1.87
C SER A 97 -6.64 -2.09 -0.51
N GLY A 98 -5.32 -2.31 -0.52
CA GLY A 98 -4.54 -2.37 0.71
C GLY A 98 -4.65 -1.10 1.55
N THR A 99 -4.63 0.09 0.93
CA THR A 99 -4.83 1.38 1.63
C THR A 99 -6.20 1.45 2.29
N HIS A 100 -7.27 1.06 1.57
CA HIS A 100 -8.63 1.04 2.14
C HIS A 100 -8.74 0.08 3.32
N LYS A 101 -8.12 -1.10 3.24
CA LYS A 101 -8.10 -2.06 4.35
C LYS A 101 -7.32 -1.53 5.55
N LYS A 102 -6.19 -0.84 5.31
CA LYS A 102 -5.40 -0.20 6.37
C LYS A 102 -6.19 0.87 7.10
N GLU A 103 -6.84 1.74 6.34
CA GLU A 103 -7.74 2.76 6.85
C GLU A 103 -8.86 2.16 7.72
N LYS A 104 -9.59 1.15 7.21
CA LYS A 104 -10.63 0.45 7.98
C LYS A 104 -10.10 -0.15 9.27
N ALA A 105 -8.89 -0.72 9.25
CA ALA A 105 -8.26 -1.28 10.44
C ALA A 105 -7.98 -0.20 11.50
N PHE A 106 -7.56 1.00 11.09
CA PHE A 106 -7.39 2.13 12.01
C PHE A 106 -8.72 2.65 12.56
N TRP A 107 -9.76 2.76 11.74
CA TRP A 107 -11.10 3.12 12.22
C TRP A 107 -11.63 2.11 13.26
N GLN A 108 -11.44 0.82 12.99
CA GLN A 108 -11.81 -0.24 13.94
C GLN A 108 -11.02 -0.12 15.27
N GLN A 109 -9.72 0.16 15.20
CA GLN A 109 -8.89 0.38 16.39
C GLN A 109 -9.31 1.63 17.17
N ALA A 110 -9.74 2.69 16.46
CA ALA A 110 -10.31 3.88 17.06
C ALA A 110 -11.66 3.63 17.77
N GLY A 111 -12.29 2.48 17.53
CA GLY A 111 -13.65 2.20 18.00
C GLY A 111 -14.70 3.09 17.33
N LEU A 112 -14.38 3.63 16.15
CA LEU A 112 -15.25 4.53 15.40
C LEU A 112 -15.73 3.83 14.12
N THR A 113 -17.01 3.97 13.83
CA THR A 113 -17.57 3.68 12.51
C THR A 113 -17.74 5.03 11.80
N PRO A 114 -16.91 5.36 10.80
CA PRO A 114 -17.05 6.62 10.11
C PRO A 114 -18.34 6.62 9.28
N GLU A 115 -19.25 7.52 9.61
CA GLU A 115 -20.55 7.66 8.95
C GLU A 115 -20.97 9.14 8.89
N GLY A 116 -21.72 9.49 7.85
CA GLY A 116 -22.25 10.84 7.63
C GLY A 116 -21.48 11.66 6.59
N ASP A 117 -21.87 12.93 6.44
CA ASP A 117 -21.44 13.79 5.32
C ASP A 117 -19.94 14.13 5.34
N TRP A 118 -19.27 13.99 6.48
CA TRP A 118 -17.83 14.23 6.60
C TRP A 118 -17.00 13.07 6.04
N TYR A 119 -17.55 11.85 5.92
CA TYR A 119 -16.83 10.69 5.41
C TYR A 119 -17.24 10.38 3.96
N LEU A 120 -16.31 10.56 3.03
CA LEU A 120 -16.55 10.45 1.59
C LEU A 120 -15.80 9.24 1.03
N GLU A 121 -16.49 8.36 0.31
CA GLU A 121 -15.84 7.28 -0.43
C GLU A 121 -15.62 7.71 -1.89
N SER A 122 -14.36 7.74 -2.32
CA SER A 122 -14.03 8.07 -3.72
C SER A 122 -14.34 6.93 -4.70
N GLY A 123 -14.22 5.67 -4.26
CA GLY A 123 -14.35 4.49 -5.11
C GLY A 123 -13.25 4.40 -6.18
N GLN A 124 -12.13 5.09 -5.97
CA GLN A 124 -11.09 5.33 -6.98
C GLN A 124 -9.69 4.98 -6.44
N GLY A 125 -8.70 4.98 -7.35
CA GLY A 125 -7.30 4.80 -6.98
C GLY A 125 -6.72 6.01 -6.25
N MET A 126 -5.59 5.79 -5.55
CA MET A 126 -5.01 6.75 -4.60
C MET A 126 -4.79 8.16 -5.17
N GLY A 127 -4.38 8.29 -6.43
CA GLY A 127 -4.19 9.61 -7.00
C GLY A 127 -5.46 10.44 -7.15
N ALA A 128 -6.56 9.82 -7.58
CA ALA A 128 -7.84 10.50 -7.67
C ALA A 128 -8.43 10.78 -6.28
N THR A 129 -8.21 9.89 -5.31
CA THR A 129 -8.57 10.11 -3.91
C THR A 129 -7.84 11.30 -3.29
N LEU A 130 -6.52 11.43 -3.52
CA LEU A 130 -5.74 12.59 -3.09
C LEU A 130 -6.23 13.89 -3.72
N GLN A 131 -6.51 13.86 -5.04
CA GLN A 131 -7.05 15.02 -5.75
C GLN A 131 -8.41 15.44 -5.15
N LEU A 132 -9.31 14.48 -4.91
CA LEU A 132 -10.60 14.75 -4.27
C LEU A 132 -10.42 15.31 -2.86
N ALA A 133 -9.49 14.74 -2.07
CA ALA A 133 -9.20 15.24 -0.74
C ALA A 133 -8.71 16.70 -0.78
N SER A 134 -7.82 17.02 -1.73
CA SER A 134 -7.33 18.39 -1.94
C SER A 134 -8.45 19.35 -2.34
N GLU A 135 -9.34 18.95 -3.25
CA GLU A 135 -10.47 19.79 -3.70
C GLU A 135 -11.51 20.04 -2.61
N LYS A 136 -11.66 19.09 -1.69
CA LYS A 136 -12.61 19.15 -0.57
C LYS A 136 -12.04 19.74 0.70
N ASN A 137 -10.76 20.13 0.70
CA ASN A 137 -10.03 20.53 1.90
C ASN A 137 -10.18 19.47 3.00
N ALA A 138 -9.91 18.22 2.63
CA ALA A 138 -10.19 17.03 3.41
C ALA A 138 -8.91 16.26 3.77
N TYR A 139 -9.02 15.41 4.77
CA TYR A 139 -7.98 14.49 5.21
C TYR A 139 -8.10 13.15 4.46
N THR A 140 -6.98 12.44 4.31
CA THR A 140 -6.99 11.06 3.79
C THR A 140 -5.74 10.28 4.21
N LEU A 141 -5.83 8.96 4.17
CA LEU A 141 -4.68 8.05 4.31
C LEU A 141 -4.13 7.74 2.91
N SER A 142 -2.84 7.98 2.70
CA SER A 142 -2.15 7.72 1.43
C SER A 142 -0.85 6.95 1.64
N ASP A 143 -0.42 6.15 0.67
CA ASP A 143 0.99 5.76 0.61
C ASP A 143 1.85 7.00 0.26
N ARG A 144 3.00 7.13 0.92
CA ARG A 144 3.89 8.30 0.76
C ARG A 144 4.34 8.49 -0.68
N ALA A 145 4.65 7.41 -1.38
CA ALA A 145 5.13 7.49 -2.76
C ALA A 145 4.10 8.19 -3.66
N THR A 146 2.84 7.76 -3.64
CA THR A 146 1.79 8.37 -4.45
C THR A 146 1.55 9.84 -4.10
N TYR A 147 1.62 10.20 -2.81
CA TYR A 147 1.56 11.58 -2.37
C TYR A 147 2.70 12.41 -2.96
N LEU A 148 3.96 11.98 -2.80
CA LEU A 148 5.14 12.72 -3.29
C LEU A 148 5.12 12.90 -4.81
N PHE A 149 4.64 11.91 -5.56
CA PHE A 149 4.47 12.03 -7.01
C PHE A 149 3.46 13.10 -7.44
N GLN A 150 2.52 13.46 -6.56
CA GLN A 150 1.45 14.42 -6.85
C GLN A 150 1.51 15.69 -6.01
N GLN A 151 2.45 15.79 -5.06
CA GLN A 151 2.53 16.87 -4.09
C GLN A 151 2.43 18.26 -4.73
N GLU A 152 3.09 18.50 -5.87
CA GLU A 152 3.05 19.79 -6.57
C GLU A 152 1.65 20.18 -7.09
N ASN A 153 0.75 19.22 -7.23
CA ASN A 153 -0.63 19.41 -7.70
C ASN A 153 -1.67 19.41 -6.57
N LEU A 154 -1.24 19.20 -5.32
CA LEU A 154 -2.12 19.05 -4.17
C LEU A 154 -1.96 20.23 -3.21
N ALA A 155 -3.07 20.68 -2.64
CA ALA A 155 -3.11 21.57 -1.49
C ALA A 155 -3.26 20.76 -0.20
N LEU A 156 -2.35 19.80 0.00
CA LEU A 156 -2.33 18.88 1.13
C LEU A 156 -0.90 18.77 1.66
N ASP A 157 -0.75 18.75 2.98
CA ASP A 157 0.51 18.48 3.66
C ASP A 157 0.46 17.14 4.38
N ILE A 158 1.64 16.53 4.61
CA ILE A 158 1.77 15.40 5.52
C ILE A 158 1.60 15.90 6.95
N LEU A 159 0.60 15.38 7.66
CA LEU A 159 0.26 15.80 9.01
C LEU A 159 0.68 14.77 10.06
N VAL A 160 0.62 13.48 9.71
CA VAL A 160 1.01 12.36 10.58
C VAL A 160 1.80 11.33 9.79
N GLU A 161 2.95 10.96 10.32
CA GLU A 161 3.91 10.04 9.70
C GLU A 161 4.84 9.40 10.75
N GLY A 162 5.58 8.37 10.33
CA GLY A 162 6.71 7.81 11.11
C GLY A 162 6.34 6.78 12.17
N ASP A 163 5.05 6.57 12.45
CA ASP A 163 4.61 5.48 13.33
C ASP A 163 4.82 4.10 12.69
N GLU A 164 5.24 3.10 13.48
CA GLU A 164 5.48 1.75 12.98
C GLU A 164 4.22 1.09 12.43
N THR A 165 3.04 1.46 12.94
CA THR A 165 1.77 0.96 12.41
C THR A 165 1.47 1.54 11.05
N LEU A 166 2.14 2.61 10.58
CA LEU A 166 1.99 3.12 9.21
C LEU A 166 2.85 2.36 8.19
N LEU A 167 3.69 1.43 8.62
CA LEU A 167 4.48 0.63 7.68
C LEU A 167 3.58 -0.17 6.73
N ASN A 168 3.93 -0.13 5.45
CA ASN A 168 3.27 -0.80 4.36
C ASN A 168 4.27 -1.77 3.71
N ILE A 169 4.19 -3.03 4.16
CA ILE A 169 5.18 -4.07 3.92
C ILE A 169 4.79 -4.87 2.67
N TYR A 170 5.72 -5.01 1.73
CA TYR A 170 5.53 -5.74 0.49
C TYR A 170 6.18 -7.12 0.55
N HIS A 171 5.41 -8.12 0.13
CA HIS A 171 5.89 -9.48 -0.09
C HIS A 171 5.71 -9.90 -1.54
N VAL A 172 6.68 -10.65 -2.04
CA VAL A 172 6.53 -11.43 -3.27
C VAL A 172 6.16 -12.86 -2.91
N MET A 173 5.13 -13.41 -3.57
CA MET A 173 4.64 -14.76 -3.34
C MET A 173 4.51 -15.53 -4.65
N THR A 174 5.01 -16.75 -4.70
CA THR A 174 4.83 -17.65 -5.85
C THR A 174 3.54 -18.44 -5.69
N VAL A 175 2.79 -18.64 -6.78
CA VAL A 175 1.58 -19.46 -6.77
C VAL A 175 1.94 -20.94 -6.73
N ASN A 176 1.19 -21.73 -5.97
CA ASN A 176 1.44 -23.16 -5.81
C ASN A 176 1.25 -23.92 -7.14
N PRO A 177 2.31 -24.49 -7.73
CA PRO A 177 2.21 -25.20 -9.00
C PRO A 177 1.46 -26.54 -8.90
N GLU A 178 1.32 -27.11 -7.70
CA GLU A 178 0.56 -28.36 -7.51
C GLU A 178 -0.94 -28.15 -7.71
N MET A 179 -1.42 -26.91 -7.59
CA MET A 179 -2.82 -26.54 -7.81
C MET A 179 -3.12 -26.29 -9.29
N TRP A 180 -2.13 -25.84 -10.06
CA TRP A 180 -2.31 -25.35 -11.43
C TRP A 180 -1.11 -25.73 -12.30
N GLU A 181 -1.30 -26.71 -13.19
CA GLU A 181 -0.22 -27.22 -14.06
C GLU A 181 0.34 -26.16 -15.03
N HIS A 182 -0.44 -25.14 -15.38
CA HIS A 182 -0.05 -24.10 -16.34
C HIS A 182 0.71 -22.92 -15.71
N VAL A 183 0.82 -22.86 -14.38
CA VAL A 183 1.58 -21.81 -13.70
C VAL A 183 3.07 -21.96 -14.00
N ASN A 184 3.70 -20.88 -14.45
CA ASN A 184 5.14 -20.83 -14.73
C ASN A 184 5.95 -20.70 -13.43
N ASN A 185 6.08 -21.82 -12.71
CA ASN A 185 6.77 -21.87 -11.42
C ASN A 185 8.23 -21.37 -11.50
N GLN A 186 8.97 -21.79 -12.54
CA GLN A 186 10.36 -21.38 -12.69
C GLN A 186 10.48 -19.87 -12.92
N GLY A 187 9.65 -19.29 -13.78
CA GLY A 187 9.61 -17.85 -14.01
C GLY A 187 9.21 -17.07 -12.76
N ALA A 188 8.23 -17.57 -12.00
CA ALA A 188 7.80 -16.98 -10.73
C ALA A 188 8.94 -16.94 -9.70
N ARG A 189 9.69 -18.04 -9.56
CA ARG A 189 10.85 -18.14 -8.66
C ARG A 189 12.00 -17.23 -9.07
N GLU A 190 12.32 -17.20 -10.37
CA GLU A 190 13.34 -16.29 -10.90
C GLU A 190 12.96 -14.82 -10.65
N PHE A 191 11.69 -14.47 -10.79
CA PHE A 191 11.22 -13.12 -10.48
C PHE A 191 11.28 -12.81 -8.97
N ALA A 192 10.84 -13.73 -8.12
CA ALA A 192 10.93 -13.57 -6.67
C ALA A 192 12.39 -13.39 -6.21
N ASN A 193 13.29 -14.27 -6.67
CA ASN A 193 14.73 -14.20 -6.40
C ASN A 193 15.36 -12.92 -6.93
N PHE A 194 14.92 -12.45 -8.11
CA PHE A 194 15.35 -11.16 -8.63
C PHE A 194 14.99 -10.02 -7.67
N LEU A 195 13.76 -9.98 -7.15
CA LEU A 195 13.33 -8.91 -6.23
C LEU A 195 14.12 -8.90 -4.92
N ILE A 196 14.46 -10.06 -4.37
CA ILE A 196 15.21 -10.17 -3.10
C ILE A 196 16.73 -10.18 -3.28
N SER A 197 17.24 -10.10 -4.51
CA SER A 197 18.69 -10.11 -4.74
C SER A 197 19.36 -8.82 -4.23
N PRO A 198 20.62 -8.89 -3.74
CA PRO A 198 21.33 -7.71 -3.25
C PRO A 198 21.38 -6.54 -4.26
N GLU A 199 21.51 -6.87 -5.55
CA GLU A 199 21.51 -5.91 -6.65
C GLU A 199 20.18 -5.14 -6.72
N THR A 200 19.05 -5.84 -6.69
CA THR A 200 17.72 -5.21 -6.73
C THR A 200 17.40 -4.47 -5.43
N GLN A 201 17.83 -4.99 -4.28
CA GLN A 201 17.63 -4.32 -2.99
C GLN A 201 18.39 -2.99 -2.92
N GLU A 202 19.54 -2.87 -3.59
CA GLU A 202 20.25 -1.59 -3.73
C GLU A 202 19.54 -0.61 -4.67
N ILE A 203 18.90 -1.12 -5.74
CA ILE A 203 18.02 -0.31 -6.59
C ILE A 203 16.85 0.23 -5.77
N ILE A 204 16.22 -0.62 -4.94
CA ILE A 204 15.12 -0.22 -4.06
C ILE A 204 15.57 0.87 -3.08
N ARG A 205 16.74 0.68 -2.45
CA ARG A 205 17.33 1.63 -1.48
C ARG A 205 17.53 3.03 -2.04
N THR A 206 17.86 3.13 -3.33
CA THR A 206 18.18 4.40 -3.99
C THR A 206 17.01 4.98 -4.79
N TYR A 207 15.92 4.22 -4.93
CA TYR A 207 14.79 4.62 -5.75
C TYR A 207 14.07 5.86 -5.18
N GLY A 208 13.99 6.90 -6.02
CA GLY A 208 13.33 8.16 -5.71
C GLY A 208 14.22 9.22 -5.07
N VAL A 209 15.43 8.88 -4.58
CA VAL A 209 16.34 9.83 -3.91
C VAL A 209 16.67 11.02 -4.80
N GLU A 210 17.02 10.79 -6.07
CA GLU A 210 17.36 11.87 -7.01
C GLU A 210 16.20 12.85 -7.22
N LYS A 211 14.96 12.35 -7.26
CA LYS A 211 13.77 13.15 -7.59
C LYS A 211 13.14 13.80 -6.35
N PHE A 212 13.10 13.10 -5.23
CA PHE A 212 12.34 13.49 -4.04
C PHE A 212 13.24 13.82 -2.83
N GLY A 213 14.56 13.70 -2.97
CA GLY A 213 15.51 13.92 -1.87
C GLY A 213 15.52 12.83 -0.80
N GLN A 214 14.68 11.80 -0.95
CA GLN A 214 14.52 10.69 -0.02
C GLN A 214 14.15 9.39 -0.74
N PRO A 215 14.47 8.21 -0.18
CA PRO A 215 14.03 6.94 -0.74
C PRO A 215 12.51 6.78 -0.63
N LEU A 216 11.87 6.19 -1.64
CA LEU A 216 10.44 5.88 -1.61
C LEU A 216 10.11 4.53 -0.99
N PHE A 217 11.10 3.64 -0.94
CA PHE A 217 10.99 2.30 -0.40
C PHE A 217 12.28 1.95 0.36
N PHE A 218 12.14 1.13 1.38
CA PHE A 218 13.24 0.64 2.20
C PHE A 218 13.37 -0.87 2.00
N PRO A 219 14.56 -1.37 1.64
CA PRO A 219 14.78 -2.80 1.39
C PRO A 219 14.69 -3.62 2.68
N ASP A 220 14.07 -4.79 2.59
CA ASP A 220 13.85 -5.68 3.73
C ASP A 220 14.24 -7.14 3.49
N ALA A 221 14.75 -7.50 2.31
CA ALA A 221 15.01 -8.90 1.97
C ALA A 221 16.03 -9.63 2.87
N GLU A 222 16.82 -8.89 3.65
CA GLU A 222 17.81 -9.42 4.58
C GLU A 222 17.30 -9.60 6.02
N LYS A 223 16.02 -9.27 6.29
CA LYS A 223 15.41 -9.32 7.63
C LYS A 223 14.78 -10.66 7.97
#